data_AF-A0A5S3VRW5-F1
#
_entry.id   AF-A0A5S3VRW5-F1
#
_cell.length_a   1.000
_cell.length_b   1.000
_cell.length_c   1.000
_cell.angle_alpha   90.00
_cell.angle_beta   90.00
_cell.angle_gamma   90.00
#
_symmetry.space_group_name_H-M   'P 1'
#
loop_
_entity.id
_entity.type
_entity.pdbx_description
1 polymer ?
#
loop_
_entity_poly.entity_id
_entity_poly.type
_entity_poly.pdbx_seq_one_letter_code
_entity_poly.pdbx_strand_id
1 'polypeptide(L)'
;MAMLCHLAALAGFIVPFGSIIGPVIVWLVKKDEMEVVDRHGRASLNFQLTMLIAFIVCFLLIFVAIGVVLLPLVAIFSFVMVIIASIKAYEGKEFKYPL
;
A
#
# COMPACT_ATOMS: atom_id res chain seq x y z
N MET A 1 13.31 -4.25 -8.63
CA MET A 1 12.24 -5.17 -8.17
C MET A 1 11.56 -4.72 -6.89
N ALA A 2 12.28 -4.34 -5.82
CA ALA A 2 11.66 -3.91 -4.55
C ALA A 2 10.69 -2.71 -4.68
N MET A 3 11.00 -1.72 -5.52
CA MET A 3 10.07 -0.61 -5.85
C MET A 3 8.71 -1.11 -6.35
N LEU A 4 8.69 -2.18 -7.16
CA LEU A 4 7.43 -2.70 -7.72
C LEU A 4 6.51 -3.26 -6.65
N CYS A 5 7.03 -3.71 -5.50
CA CYS A 5 6.21 -4.13 -4.36
C CYS A 5 5.30 -3.01 -3.88
N HIS A 6 5.76 -1.76 -3.93
CA HIS A 6 4.98 -0.58 -3.53
C HIS A 6 4.20 -0.03 -4.71
N LEU A 7 4.84 0.16 -5.86
CA LEU A 7 4.22 0.78 -7.03
C LEU A 7 3.03 -0.03 -7.56
N ALA A 8 3.09 -1.37 -7.47
CA ALA A 8 1.98 -2.22 -7.88
C ALA A 8 0.70 -2.00 -7.05
N ALA A 9 0.79 -1.38 -5.86
CA ALA A 9 -0.38 -1.00 -5.09
C ALA A 9 -1.25 0.06 -5.79
N LEU A 10 -0.68 0.84 -6.72
CA LEU A 10 -1.44 1.81 -7.53
C LEU A 10 -2.40 1.12 -8.51
N ALA A 11 -2.26 -0.19 -8.75
CA ALA A 11 -3.25 -0.94 -9.53
C ALA A 11 -4.66 -0.87 -8.91
N GLY A 12 -4.76 -0.56 -7.62
CA GLY A 12 -6.05 -0.34 -6.94
C GLY A 12 -6.88 0.83 -7.49
N PHE A 13 -6.28 1.76 -8.23
CA PHE A 13 -7.03 2.83 -8.91
C PHE A 13 -7.79 2.36 -10.15
N ILE A 14 -7.40 1.20 -10.72
CA ILE A 14 -7.95 0.69 -11.97
C ILE A 14 -8.76 -0.59 -11.70
N VAL A 15 -8.24 -1.46 -10.84
CA VAL A 15 -8.83 -2.78 -10.56
C VAL A 15 -9.21 -2.85 -9.08
N PRO A 16 -10.45 -3.26 -8.75
CA PRO A 16 -10.85 -3.50 -7.36
C PRO A 16 -9.88 -4.46 -6.67
N PHE A 17 -9.48 -4.13 -5.43
CA PHE A 17 -8.45 -4.86 -4.66
C PHE A 17 -7.06 -4.95 -5.34
N GLY A 18 -6.85 -4.27 -6.47
CA GLY A 18 -5.57 -4.21 -7.17
C GLY A 18 -4.44 -3.68 -6.28
N SER A 19 -4.78 -2.90 -5.26
CA SER A 19 -3.82 -2.38 -4.29
C SER A 19 -3.20 -3.44 -3.38
N ILE A 20 -3.84 -4.60 -3.25
CA ILE A 20 -3.30 -5.76 -2.53
C ILE A 20 -2.78 -6.79 -3.54
N ILE A 21 -3.57 -7.08 -4.57
CA ILE A 21 -3.24 -8.10 -5.58
C ILE A 21 -1.91 -7.77 -6.28
N GLY A 22 -1.69 -6.51 -6.66
CA GLY A 22 -0.46 -6.08 -7.32
C GLY A 22 0.79 -6.38 -6.48
N PRO A 23 0.89 -5.87 -5.25
CA PRO A 23 2.00 -6.19 -4.34
C PRO A 23 2.14 -7.69 -4.05
N VAL A 24 1.04 -8.44 -3.91
CA VAL A 24 1.08 -9.90 -3.68
C VAL A 24 1.77 -10.59 -4.85
N ILE A 25 1.38 -10.27 -6.09
CA ILE A 25 1.98 -10.87 -7.29
C ILE A 25 3.48 -10.60 -7.32
N VAL A 26 3.88 -9.33 -7.15
CA VAL A 26 5.31 -8.96 -7.18
C VAL A 26 6.10 -9.68 -6.08
N TRP A 27 5.53 -9.75 -4.87
CA TRP A 27 6.16 -10.42 -3.73
C TRP A 27 6.32 -11.91 -4.00
N LEU A 28 5.28 -12.62 -4.43
CA LEU A 28 5.32 -14.06 -4.70
C LEU A 28 6.32 -14.44 -5.80
N VAL A 29 6.51 -13.59 -6.83
CA VAL A 29 7.42 -13.89 -7.95
C VAL A 29 8.89 -13.86 -7.53
N LYS A 30 9.28 -13.09 -6.52
CA LYS A 30 10.69 -12.87 -6.17
C LYS A 30 11.06 -13.02 -4.70
N LYS A 31 10.11 -13.28 -3.79
CA LYS A 31 10.40 -13.39 -2.35
C LYS A 31 11.44 -14.45 -2.01
N ASP A 32 11.44 -15.58 -2.72
CA ASP A 32 12.33 -16.71 -2.43
C ASP A 32 13.73 -16.53 -3.05
N GLU A 33 13.88 -15.60 -3.99
CA GLU A 33 15.14 -15.29 -4.66
C GLU A 33 15.84 -14.04 -4.10
N MET A 34 15.05 -13.06 -3.62
CA MET A 34 15.54 -11.72 -3.26
C MET A 34 15.01 -11.30 -1.89
N GLU A 35 15.86 -11.33 -0.87
CA GLU A 35 15.51 -10.93 0.50
C GLU A 35 14.98 -9.48 0.56
N VAL A 36 15.53 -8.57 -0.25
CA VAL A 36 15.03 -7.19 -0.35
C VAL A 36 13.57 -7.13 -0.84
N VAL A 37 13.19 -7.99 -1.79
CA VAL A 37 11.80 -8.06 -2.27
C VAL A 37 10.90 -8.65 -1.20
N ASP A 38 11.36 -9.66 -0.49
CA ASP A 38 10.60 -10.29 0.57
C ASP A 38 10.24 -9.28 1.69
N ARG A 39 11.21 -8.44 2.06
CA ARG A 39 11.04 -7.41 3.09
C ARG A 39 10.13 -6.27 2.64
N HIS A 40 10.34 -5.72 1.44
CA HIS A 40 9.50 -4.65 0.88
C HIS A 40 8.09 -5.14 0.53
N GLY A 41 7.97 -6.38 0.05
CA GLY A 41 6.69 -7.05 -0.26
C GLY A 41 5.81 -7.17 0.97
N ARG A 42 6.32 -7.74 2.07
CA ARG A 42 5.59 -7.79 3.34
C ARG A 42 5.20 -6.42 3.88
N ALA A 43 6.12 -5.45 3.83
CA ALA A 43 5.83 -4.09 4.29
C ALA A 43 4.71 -3.43 3.48
N SER A 44 4.75 -3.56 2.16
CA SER A 44 3.69 -3.09 1.26
C SER A 44 2.36 -3.77 1.57
N LEU A 45 2.34 -5.09 1.69
CA LEU A 45 1.11 -5.84 1.97
C LEU A 45 0.47 -5.47 3.29
N ASN A 46 1.25 -5.39 4.38
CA ASN A 46 0.73 -4.97 5.68
C ASN A 46 0.16 -3.55 5.64
N PHE A 47 0.81 -2.63 4.91
CA PHE A 47 0.29 -1.28 4.74
C PHE A 47 -1.02 -1.27 3.97
N GLN A 48 -1.10 -1.99 2.85
CA GLN A 48 -2.30 -2.03 2.01
C GLN A 48 -3.49 -2.68 2.72
N LEU A 49 -3.26 -3.71 3.54
CA LEU A 49 -4.28 -4.30 4.40
C LEU A 49 -4.73 -3.32 5.49
N THR A 50 -3.80 -2.59 6.10
CA THR A 50 -4.14 -1.56 7.10
C THR A 50 -4.95 -0.42 6.47
N MET A 51 -4.58 0.04 5.28
CA MET A 51 -5.32 1.06 4.55
C MET A 51 -6.71 0.55 4.14
N LEU A 52 -6.85 -0.72 3.73
CA LEU A 52 -8.17 -1.32 3.45
C LEU A 52 -9.08 -1.24 4.69
N ILE A 53 -8.57 -1.63 5.86
CA ILE A 53 -9.33 -1.53 7.12
C ILE A 53 -9.69 -0.07 7.41
N ALA A 54 -8.73 0.85 7.28
CA ALA A 54 -8.97 2.28 7.49
C ALA A 54 -10.05 2.83 6.54
N PHE A 55 -10.04 2.44 5.27
CA PHE A 55 -11.08 2.82 4.30
C PHE A 55 -12.44 2.26 4.67
N ILE A 56 -12.53 1.00 5.10
CA ILE A 56 -13.79 0.39 5.55
C ILE A 56 -14.35 1.17 6.74
N VAL A 57 -13.51 1.47 7.74
CA VAL A 57 -13.92 2.26 8.92
C VAL A 57 -14.36 3.66 8.50
N CYS A 58 -13.60 4.36 7.66
CA CYS A 58 -13.96 5.69 7.19
C CYS A 58 -15.26 5.69 6.38
N PHE A 59 -15.50 4.65 5.58
CA PHE A 59 -16.73 4.46 4.83
C PHE A 59 -17.93 4.29 5.78
N LEU A 60 -17.82 3.49 6.83
CA LEU A 60 -18.86 3.36 7.85
C LEU A 60 -19.10 4.69 8.60
N LEU A 61 -18.06 5.49 8.83
CA LEU A 61 -18.19 6.80 9.46
C LEU A 61 -18.89 7.85 8.59
N ILE A 62 -19.16 7.57 7.31
CA ILE A 62 -19.94 8.47 6.45
C ILE A 62 -21.35 8.66 7.02
N PHE A 63 -21.95 7.63 7.64
CA PHE A 63 -23.30 7.72 8.23
C PHE A 63 -23.41 8.73 9.37
N VAL A 64 -22.29 9.15 9.96
CA VAL A 64 -22.20 10.21 10.99
C VAL A 64 -21.49 11.46 10.46
N ALA A 65 -21.43 11.65 9.15
CA ALA A 65 -20.77 12.73 8.40
C ALA A 65 -19.24 12.85 8.55
N ILE A 66 -18.63 12.32 9.61
CA ILE A 66 -17.18 12.34 9.84
C ILE A 66 -16.40 11.65 8.72
N GLY A 67 -16.94 10.55 8.19
CA GLY A 67 -16.31 9.77 7.12
C GLY A 67 -16.09 10.57 5.83
N VAL A 68 -16.91 11.59 5.55
CA VAL A 68 -16.78 12.44 4.36
C VAL A 68 -15.45 13.19 4.35
N VAL A 69 -14.95 13.58 5.52
CA VAL A 69 -13.66 14.26 5.67
C VAL A 69 -12.51 13.26 5.81
N LEU A 70 -12.71 12.19 6.59
CA LEU A 70 -11.63 11.22 6.84
C LEU A 70 -11.26 10.40 5.60
N LEU A 71 -12.22 10.01 4.77
CA LEU A 71 -11.98 9.16 3.61
C LEU A 71 -10.99 9.79 2.60
N PRO A 72 -11.15 11.05 2.14
CA PRO A 72 -10.16 11.67 1.27
C PRO A 72 -8.80 11.86 1.97
N LEU A 73 -8.76 12.12 3.28
CA LEU A 73 -7.49 12.23 4.01
C LEU A 73 -6.72 10.91 4.03
N VAL A 74 -7.41 9.79 4.33
CA VAL A 74 -6.82 8.44 4.28
C VAL A 74 -6.40 8.09 2.85
N ALA A 75 -7.16 8.49 1.83
CA ALA A 75 -6.80 8.29 0.43
C ALA A 75 -5.50 9.01 0.05
N ILE A 76 -5.39 10.29 0.39
CA ILE A 76 -4.20 11.09 0.13
C ILE A 76 -3.01 10.53 0.89
N PHE A 77 -3.18 10.20 2.18
CA PHE A 77 -2.13 9.57 2.98
C PHE A 77 -1.67 8.25 2.33
N SER A 78 -2.59 7.33 2.03
CA SER A 78 -2.27 6.06 1.37
C SER A 78 -1.47 6.27 0.08
N PHE A 79 -1.89 7.21 -0.77
CA PHE A 79 -1.21 7.51 -2.02
C PHE A 79 0.21 8.05 -1.80
N VAL A 80 0.37 9.07 -0.97
CA VAL A 80 1.67 9.69 -0.66
C VAL A 80 2.65 8.66 -0.12
N MET A 81 2.19 7.79 0.79
CA MET A 81 3.05 6.78 1.41
C MET A 81 3.50 5.72 0.42
N VAL A 82 2.66 5.31 -0.54
CA VAL A 82 3.06 4.41 -1.63
C VAL A 82 4.13 5.05 -2.51
N ILE A 83 4.00 6.34 -2.84
CA ILE A 83 5.01 7.05 -3.64
C ILE A 83 6.35 7.14 -2.89
N ILE A 84 6.34 7.56 -1.63
CA ILE A 84 7.56 7.66 -0.81
C ILE A 84 8.22 6.28 -0.67
N ALA A 85 7.45 5.24 -0.37
CA ALA A 85 7.95 3.88 -0.24
C ALA A 85 8.60 3.39 -1.55
N SER A 86 7.96 3.69 -2.68
CA SER A 86 8.47 3.35 -4.02
C SER A 86 9.81 4.05 -4.30
N ILE A 87 9.91 5.36 -4.03
CA ILE A 87 11.14 6.13 -4.22
C ILE A 87 12.26 5.60 -3.32
N LYS A 88 11.99 5.40 -2.01
CA LYS A 88 13.02 4.88 -1.11
C LYS A 88 13.48 3.47 -1.50
N ALA A 89 12.57 2.59 -1.91
CA ALA A 89 12.92 1.27 -2.39
C ALA A 89 13.72 1.30 -3.71
N TYR A 90 13.49 2.31 -4.56
CA TYR A 90 14.30 2.55 -5.75
C TYR A 90 15.73 3.00 -5.39
N GLU A 91 15.88 3.84 -4.37
CA GLU A 91 17.18 4.25 -3.82
C GLU A 91 17.92 3.12 -3.05
N GLY A 92 17.34 1.92 -2.97
CA GLY A 92 17.88 0.82 -2.18
C GLY A 92 17.73 1.02 -0.67
N LYS A 93 16.93 2.00 -0.24
CA LYS A 93 16.64 2.26 1.17
C LYS A 93 15.42 1.50 1.61
N GLU A 94 15.48 1.03 2.85
CA GLU A 94 14.31 0.48 3.51
C GLU A 94 13.32 1.58 3.86
N PHE A 95 12.04 1.27 3.70
CA PHE A 95 10.97 2.13 4.14
C PHE A 95 10.04 1.35 5.06
N LYS A 96 9.88 1.86 6.29
CA LYS A 96 8.86 1.41 7.21
C LYS A 96 7.69 2.37 7.12
N TYR A 97 6.52 1.85 6.79
CA TYR A 97 5.30 2.62 6.88
C TYR A 97 5.04 3.00 8.35
N PRO A 98 4.63 4.25 8.64
CA PRO A 98 4.15 4.67 9.94
C PRO A 98 2.72 4.18 10.08
N LEU A 99 2.63 2.91 10.50
CA LEU A 99 1.40 2.23 10.87
C LEU A 99 1.23 2.27 12.39
#